data_AF-A0AAV4ALT6-F1
#
_entry.id   AF-A0AAV4ALT6-F1
#
_cell.length_a   1.000
_cell.length_b   1.000
_cell.length_c   1.000
_cell.angle_alpha   90.00
_cell.angle_beta   90.00
_cell.angle_gamma   90.00
#
_symmetry.space_group_name_H-M   'P 1'
#
loop_
_entity.id
_entity.type
_entity.pdbx_description
1 polymer ?
#
loop_
_entity_poly.entity_id
_entity_poly.type
_entity_poly.pdbx_seq_one_letter_code
_entity_poly.pdbx_strand_id
1 'polypeptide(L)'
;MATVCLTDDILRSWDKSGRSEFAKLCKSLNESDGSIKLLPKKCLKRALYELCNAVQHNKLRIDNAVSLLVDLKDCLPSVPSTLADVLGIVDVETNCLEEPLREKFLSLVAAVR
;
A
#
# COMPACT_ATOMS: atom_id res chain seq x y z
N MET A 1 -16.23 12.33 -0.38
CA MET A 1 -15.04 12.80 0.35
C MET A 1 -13.93 11.78 0.12
N ALA A 2 -12.86 12.18 -0.57
CA ALA A 2 -11.69 11.32 -0.73
C ALA A 2 -10.99 11.22 0.63
N THR A 3 -11.16 10.10 1.33
CA THR A 3 -10.29 9.78 2.47
C THR A 3 -8.88 9.64 1.92
N VAL A 4 -8.00 10.57 2.31
CA VAL A 4 -6.55 10.48 2.09
C VAL A 4 -6.04 9.49 3.12
N CYS A 5 -5.44 8.38 2.68
CA CYS A 5 -4.98 7.31 3.57
C CYS A 5 -3.52 7.53 3.97
N LEU A 6 -2.72 8.15 3.10
CA LEU A 6 -1.30 8.42 3.30
C LEU A 6 -1.03 9.93 3.26
N THR A 7 -0.80 10.54 4.43
CA THR A 7 -0.46 11.96 4.54
C THR A 7 1.05 12.21 4.43
N ASP A 8 1.45 13.43 4.03
CA ASP A 8 2.86 13.82 3.95
C ASP A 8 3.55 13.74 5.32
N ASP A 9 2.81 13.99 6.40
CA ASP A 9 3.28 13.83 7.79
C ASP A 9 3.68 12.39 8.12
N ILE A 10 2.87 11.39 7.71
CA ILE A 10 3.18 9.96 7.88
C ILE A 10 4.43 9.58 7.11
N LEU A 11 4.59 10.11 5.89
CA LEU A 11 5.78 9.87 5.07
C LEU A 11 7.03 10.49 5.69
N ARG A 12 6.93 11.70 6.23
CA ARG A 12 8.05 12.38 6.93
C ARG A 12 8.45 11.69 8.23
N SER A 13 7.47 11.11 8.93
CA SER A 13 7.69 10.42 10.20
C SER A 13 7.86 8.90 10.05
N TRP A 14 8.08 8.38 8.83
CA TRP A 14 7.99 6.95 8.54
C TRP A 14 8.84 6.06 9.47
N ASP A 15 10.10 6.46 9.71
CA ASP A 15 11.03 5.75 10.60
C ASP A 15 10.70 5.90 12.11
N LYS A 16 9.93 6.92 12.50
CA LYS A 16 9.61 7.20 13.91
C LYS A 16 8.26 6.62 14.33
N SER A 17 7.20 6.96 13.60
CA SER A 17 5.83 6.60 13.95
C SER A 17 4.95 6.31 12.74
N GLY A 18 5.26 6.89 11.58
CA GLY A 18 4.45 6.81 10.36
C GLY A 18 4.16 5.38 9.91
N ARG A 19 5.16 4.47 9.96
CA ARG A 19 4.96 3.04 9.65
C ARG A 19 3.87 2.41 10.53
N SER A 20 3.96 2.62 11.84
CA SER A 20 3.04 2.05 12.83
C SER A 20 1.64 2.67 12.73
N GLU A 21 1.57 3.97 12.46
CA GLU A 21 0.31 4.68 12.24
C GLU A 21 -0.40 4.17 10.98
N PHE A 22 0.33 4.03 9.88
CA PHE A 22 -0.21 3.52 8.63
C PHE A 22 -0.61 2.04 8.72
N ALA A 23 0.15 1.21 9.44
CA ALA A 23 -0.22 -0.18 9.71
C ALA A 23 -1.53 -0.28 10.50
N LYS A 24 -1.71 0.56 11.53
CA LYS A 24 -2.96 0.64 12.30
C LYS A 24 -4.13 1.10 11.43
N LEU A 25 -3.90 2.07 10.54
CA LEU A 25 -4.89 2.53 9.58
C LEU A 25 -5.30 1.42 8.61
N CYS A 26 -4.36 0.64 8.08
CA CYS A 26 -4.68 -0.51 7.22
C CYS A 26 -5.51 -1.57 7.95
N LYS A 27 -5.20 -1.83 9.23
CA LYS A 27 -5.98 -2.75 10.08
C LYS A 27 -7.39 -2.25 10.34
N SER A 28 -7.57 -0.99 10.74
CA SER A 28 -8.89 -0.41 10.98
C SER A 28 -9.77 -0.34 9.72
N LEU A 29 -9.13 -0.11 8.56
CA LEU A 29 -9.80 -0.17 7.26
C LEU A 29 -10.25 -1.58 6.86
N ASN A 30 -9.63 -2.63 7.39
CA ASN A 30 -10.06 -4.00 7.19
C ASN A 30 -11.13 -4.44 8.22
N GLU A 31 -11.07 -3.93 9.45
CA GLU A 31 -11.98 -4.27 10.55
C GLU A 31 -13.32 -3.50 10.52
N SER A 32 -13.42 -2.41 9.75
CA SER A 32 -14.64 -1.59 9.72
C SER A 32 -15.89 -2.40 9.31
N ASP A 33 -16.77 -2.54 10.30
CA ASP A 33 -17.89 -3.47 10.42
C ASP A 33 -18.98 -3.32 9.35
N GLY A 34 -19.30 -4.46 8.72
CA GLY A 34 -20.67 -4.96 8.54
C GLY A 34 -21.65 -4.26 7.58
N SER A 35 -21.62 -2.94 7.46
CA SER A 35 -22.77 -2.20 6.91
C SER A 35 -22.74 -2.10 5.37
N ILE A 36 -21.55 -2.04 4.77
CA ILE A 36 -21.38 -2.03 3.30
C ILE A 36 -20.05 -2.74 2.95
N LYS A 37 -20.09 -4.06 2.68
CA LYS A 37 -18.91 -4.91 2.36
C LYS A 37 -17.98 -4.38 1.25
N LEU A 38 -18.43 -3.42 0.44
CA LEU A 38 -17.65 -2.82 -0.64
C LEU A 38 -16.78 -1.62 -0.23
N LEU A 39 -17.12 -0.90 0.85
CA LEU A 39 -16.42 0.32 1.26
C LEU A 39 -15.06 0.05 1.94
N PRO A 40 -14.96 -0.88 2.90
CA PRO A 40 -13.70 -1.18 3.59
C PRO A 40 -12.61 -1.65 2.61
N LYS A 41 -12.98 -2.53 1.67
CA LYS A 41 -12.08 -3.01 0.60
C LYS A 41 -11.59 -1.90 -0.32
N LYS A 42 -12.45 -0.94 -0.67
CA LYS A 42 -12.07 0.23 -1.49
C LYS A 42 -11.07 1.13 -0.75
N CYS A 43 -11.22 1.28 0.57
CA CYS A 43 -10.31 2.10 1.37
C CYS A 43 -8.94 1.43 1.55
N LEU A 44 -8.88 0.12 1.82
CA LEU A 44 -7.62 -0.61 1.89
C LEU A 44 -6.89 -0.61 0.54
N LYS A 45 -7.62 -0.86 -0.55
CA LYS A 45 -7.08 -0.77 -1.91
C LYS A 45 -6.46 0.60 -2.19
N ARG A 46 -7.15 1.67 -1.78
CA ARG A 46 -6.66 3.05 -1.93
C ARG A 46 -5.41 3.32 -1.08
N ALA A 47 -5.36 2.84 0.16
CA ALA A 47 -4.18 2.99 1.01
C ALA A 47 -2.96 2.31 0.40
N LEU A 48 -3.11 1.07 -0.09
CA LEU A 48 -2.04 0.33 -0.76
C LEU A 48 -1.61 0.99 -2.08
N TYR A 49 -2.56 1.57 -2.83
CA TYR A 49 -2.26 2.36 -4.02
C TYR A 49 -1.43 3.60 -3.70
N GLU A 50 -1.82 4.38 -2.68
CA GLU A 50 -1.07 5.56 -2.25
C GLU A 50 0.34 5.20 -1.76
N LEU A 51 0.51 4.04 -1.10
CA LEU A 51 1.82 3.50 -0.73
C LEU A 51 2.69 3.19 -1.97
N CYS A 52 2.14 2.48 -2.96
CA CYS A 52 2.87 2.17 -4.20
C CYS A 52 3.25 3.46 -4.95
N ASN A 53 2.34 4.43 -5.02
CA ASN A 53 2.58 5.73 -5.62
C ASN A 53 3.69 6.50 -4.90
N ALA A 54 3.73 6.46 -3.56
CA ALA A 54 4.81 7.08 -2.79
C ALA A 54 6.19 6.47 -3.10
N VAL A 55 6.26 5.15 -3.33
CA VAL A 55 7.50 4.47 -3.74
C VAL A 55 7.92 4.85 -5.18
N GLN A 56 6.95 5.00 -6.09
CA GLN A 56 7.21 5.44 -7.45
C GLN A 56 7.74 6.87 -7.50
N HIS A 57 7.15 7.77 -6.73
CA HIS A 57 7.59 9.16 -6.61
C HIS A 57 8.83 9.35 -5.70
N ASN A 58 9.51 8.28 -5.29
CA ASN A 58 10.67 8.30 -4.38
C ASN A 58 10.43 9.01 -3.04
N LYS A 59 9.16 9.14 -2.61
CA LYS A 59 8.79 9.68 -1.29
C LYS A 59 8.98 8.66 -0.17
N LEU A 60 8.97 7.38 -0.53
CA LEU A 60 9.21 6.26 0.37
C LEU A 60 10.20 5.28 -0.25
N ARG A 61 11.14 4.78 0.55
CA ARG A 61 12.07 3.73 0.11
C ARG A 61 11.32 2.42 -0.11
N ILE A 62 11.76 1.65 -1.12
CA ILE A 62 11.12 0.38 -1.42
C ILE A 62 11.26 -0.63 -0.27
N ASP A 63 12.42 -0.70 0.38
CA ASP A 63 12.64 -1.59 1.53
C ASP A 63 11.65 -1.32 2.67
N ASN A 64 11.35 -0.03 2.90
CA ASN A 64 10.42 0.40 3.93
C ASN A 64 8.97 0.00 3.60
N ALA A 65 8.58 0.11 2.33
CA ALA A 65 7.28 -0.35 1.86
C ALA A 65 7.16 -1.87 1.91
N VAL A 66 8.19 -2.59 1.44
CA VAL A 66 8.26 -4.06 1.47
C VAL A 66 8.15 -4.58 2.90
N SER A 67 8.92 -4.03 3.85
CA SER A 67 8.88 -4.46 5.25
C SER A 67 7.49 -4.28 5.87
N LEU A 68 6.80 -3.18 5.57
CA LEU A 68 5.42 -2.97 6.02
C LEU A 68 4.44 -3.96 5.36
N LEU A 69 4.58 -4.22 4.07
CA LEU A 69 3.70 -5.14 3.35
C LEU A 69 3.81 -6.57 3.87
N VAL A 70 5.02 -7.00 4.28
CA VAL A 70 5.23 -8.29 4.96
C VAL A 70 4.46 -8.34 6.28
N ASP A 71 4.62 -7.33 7.15
CA ASP A 71 3.87 -7.27 8.42
C ASP A 71 2.35 -7.27 8.21
N LEU A 72 1.88 -6.55 7.18
CA LEU A 72 0.45 -6.46 6.86
C LEU A 72 -0.08 -7.77 6.29
N LYS A 73 0.70 -8.49 5.47
CA LYS A 73 0.36 -9.83 4.98
C LYS A 73 0.16 -10.80 6.14
N ASP A 74 1.03 -10.78 7.15
CA ASP A 74 0.90 -11.65 8.32
C ASP A 74 -0.31 -11.27 9.20
N CYS A 75 -0.65 -9.99 9.26
CA CYS A 75 -1.79 -9.51 10.05
C CYS A 75 -3.15 -9.61 9.34
N LEU A 76 -3.18 -9.53 8.01
CA LEU A 76 -4.39 -9.36 7.21
C LEU A 76 -4.37 -10.28 5.98
N PRO A 77 -5.17 -11.36 5.95
CA PRO A 77 -5.16 -12.32 4.83
C PRO A 77 -5.73 -11.74 3.52
N SER A 78 -6.41 -10.59 3.56
CA SER A 78 -6.97 -9.87 2.40
C SER A 78 -5.93 -8.98 1.69
N VAL A 79 -4.76 -8.75 2.29
CA VAL A 79 -3.73 -7.85 1.74
C VAL A 79 -3.14 -8.39 0.45
N PRO A 80 -2.77 -9.69 0.30
CA PRO A 80 -2.21 -10.19 -0.94
C PRO A 80 -3.11 -10.01 -2.16
N SER A 81 -4.40 -10.32 -2.04
CA SER A 81 -5.37 -10.17 -3.14
C SER A 81 -5.64 -8.71 -3.48
N THR A 82 -5.81 -7.86 -2.45
CA THR A 82 -6.02 -6.42 -2.64
C THR A 82 -4.78 -5.76 -3.25
N LEU A 83 -3.59 -6.19 -2.87
CA LEU A 83 -2.34 -5.65 -3.40
C LEU A 83 -2.11 -6.11 -4.84
N ALA A 84 -2.43 -7.35 -5.20
CA ALA A 84 -2.40 -7.80 -6.60
C ALA A 84 -3.32 -6.92 -7.48
N ASP A 85 -4.52 -6.60 -7.00
CA ASP A 85 -5.44 -5.70 -7.70
C ASP A 85 -4.92 -4.25 -7.83
N VAL A 86 -4.13 -3.77 -6.87
CA VAL A 86 -3.47 -2.46 -6.92
C VAL A 86 -2.29 -2.49 -7.88
N LEU A 87 -1.44 -3.50 -7.78
CA LEU A 87 -0.27 -3.66 -8.63
C LEU A 87 -0.69 -3.79 -10.10
N GLY A 88 -1.80 -4.46 -10.41
CA GLY A 88 -2.33 -4.48 -11.78
C GLY A 88 -2.74 -3.09 -12.30
N ILE A 89 -3.30 -2.22 -11.46
CA ILE A 89 -3.63 -0.84 -11.84
C ILE A 89 -2.34 -0.03 -12.04
N VAL A 90 -1.43 -0.12 -11.08
CA VAL A 90 -0.15 0.58 -11.10
C VAL A 90 0.69 0.17 -12.32
N ASP A 91 0.71 -1.11 -12.67
CA ASP A 91 1.37 -1.63 -13.86
C ASP A 91 0.77 -1.01 -15.14
N VAL A 92 -0.57 -1.02 -15.29
CA VAL A 92 -1.25 -0.39 -16.44
C VAL A 92 -0.99 1.12 -16.52
N GLU A 93 -1.01 1.82 -15.39
CA GLU A 93 -0.71 3.26 -15.31
C GLU A 93 0.75 3.58 -15.66
N THR A 94 1.67 2.64 -15.39
CA THR A 94 3.11 2.82 -15.59
C THR A 94 3.68 2.10 -16.80
N ASN A 95 2.83 1.42 -17.58
CA ASN A 95 3.15 0.67 -18.80
C ASN A 95 3.65 1.55 -19.98
N CYS A 96 4.38 2.62 -19.68
CA CYS A 96 5.05 3.48 -20.64
C CYS A 96 6.42 4.01 -20.16
N LEU A 97 6.89 3.73 -18.93
CA LEU A 97 8.13 4.36 -18.42
C LEU A 97 9.08 3.41 -17.70
N GLU A 98 10.12 3.01 -18.46
CA GLU A 98 11.51 2.70 -18.06
C GLU A 98 11.80 1.50 -17.13
N GLU A 99 12.90 0.81 -17.43
CA GLU A 99 13.42 -0.39 -16.73
C GLU A 99 13.51 -0.32 -15.19
N PRO A 100 13.87 0.81 -14.53
CA PRO A 100 14.03 0.83 -13.06
C PRO A 100 12.70 0.80 -12.29
N LEU A 101 11.57 1.13 -12.92
CA LEU A 101 10.26 0.99 -12.27
C LEU A 101 9.84 -0.48 -12.15
N ARG A 102 10.29 -1.31 -13.10
CA ARG A 102 9.99 -2.74 -13.15
C ARG A 102 10.68 -3.52 -12.02
N GLU A 103 11.92 -3.16 -11.66
CA GLU A 103 12.61 -3.79 -10.52
C GLU A 103 11.91 -3.47 -9.19
N LYS A 104 11.45 -2.23 -9.04
CA LYS A 104 10.63 -1.83 -7.89
C LYS A 104 9.32 -2.63 -7.84
N PHE A 105 8.68 -2.81 -8.99
CA PHE A 105 7.46 -3.60 -9.10
C PHE A 105 7.67 -5.08 -8.70
N LEU A 106 8.72 -5.72 -9.21
CA LEU A 106 9.06 -7.10 -8.89
C LEU A 106 9.36 -7.30 -7.39
N SER A 107 10.01 -6.32 -6.76
CA SER A 107 10.33 -6.36 -5.33
C SER A 107 9.06 -6.24 -4.46
N LEU A 108 8.08 -5.42 -4.86
CA LEU A 108 6.78 -5.35 -4.19
C LEU A 108 5.99 -6.65 -4.33
N VAL A 109 5.99 -7.29 -5.51
CA VAL A 109 5.35 -8.60 -5.72
C VAL A 109 6.00 -9.69 -4.86
N ALA A 110 7.33 -9.70 -4.77
CA ALA A 110 8.08 -10.69 -4.01
C ALA A 110 7.76 -10.66 -2.50
N ALA A 111 7.43 -9.50 -1.94
CA ALA A 111 7.05 -9.34 -0.53
C ALA A 111 5.76 -10.08 -0.15
N VAL A 112 4.91 -10.33 -1.14
CA VAL A 112 3.52 -10.79 -0.94
C VAL A 112 3.37 -12.28 -1.24
N ARG A 113 4.32 -12.85 -1.99
CA ARG A 113 4.41 -14.29 -2.28
C ARG A 113 4.67 -15.09 -1.00
#